data_AF-A0A1I3UC99-F1
#
_entry.id   AF-A0A1I3UC99-F1
#
_cell.length_a   1.000
_cell.length_b   1.000
_cell.length_c   1.000
_cell.angle_alpha   90.00
_cell.angle_beta   90.00
_cell.angle_gamma   90.00
#
_symmetry.space_group_name_H-M   'P 1'
#
loop_
_entity.id
_entity.type
_entity.pdbx_description
1 polymer ?
#
loop_
_entity_poly.entity_id
_entity_poly.type
_entity_poly.pdbx_seq_one_letter_code
_entity_poly.pdbx_strand_id
1 'polypeptide(L)'
;MLRVTEELKGSKRRPTLGLAGMVVALAAVVLAGWWFWSGADGSAEQEERNAFCWSLVPGGEPEEGGSTTECGDALETAMTGRPAGTRPPEKTPEHDAERIRVFEKVVKAYGDRAQNDPEAVPREIRRNMANAFNFYSSDIRYVIGIYGDLSSDMLVTEPNDVDIERSTVEDFVRGVAEDGESFGEIHGFHLDLAKRDAAELGEEDFRKGTVGAELAALRVGESMGFLDAIGAQALEGRSGDRGREDWLEGYGGTGEGKAEDIFSENRDGGYLVNIFQERSNDLGVRFPASESRGTGLHPKVLEKITEGYARWA
;
A
#
# COMPACT_ATOMS: atom_id res chain seq x y z
N MET A 1 -6.71 57.36 33.87
CA MET A 1 -7.61 56.73 34.87
C MET A 1 -7.25 55.26 34.91
N LEU A 2 -6.43 54.87 35.90
CA LEU A 2 -6.77 53.98 37.04
C LEU A 2 -6.83 52.50 36.61
N ARG A 3 -5.74 51.70 36.69
CA ARG A 3 -5.21 50.97 37.88
C ARG A 3 -6.32 50.42 38.78
N VAL A 4 -6.44 49.09 38.87
CA VAL A 4 -6.50 48.33 40.14
C VAL A 4 -5.91 46.94 39.94
N THR A 5 -4.79 46.70 40.60
CA THR A 5 -4.23 45.41 41.03
C THR A 5 -4.79 45.09 42.41
N GLU A 6 -5.09 43.83 42.73
CA GLU A 6 -5.13 43.38 44.13
C GLU A 6 -4.58 41.95 44.28
N GLU A 7 -3.57 41.86 45.16
CA GLU A 7 -3.01 40.67 45.78
C GLU A 7 -3.98 40.08 46.80
N LEU A 8 -3.96 38.75 47.01
CA LEU A 8 -4.14 38.17 48.35
C LEU A 8 -3.23 36.96 48.59
N LYS A 9 -2.09 37.25 49.23
CA LYS A 9 -1.65 36.74 50.54
C LYS A 9 -1.69 35.22 50.81
N GLY A 10 -0.50 34.69 51.11
CA GLY A 10 -0.25 33.27 51.37
C GLY A 10 -0.59 32.76 52.77
N SER A 11 -0.41 31.44 52.92
CA SER A 11 -0.44 30.72 54.19
C SER A 11 0.70 29.69 54.23
N LYS A 12 1.59 29.86 55.20
CA LYS A 12 2.68 28.96 55.58
C LYS A 12 2.13 27.75 56.32
N ARG A 13 2.55 26.53 55.96
CA ARG A 13 2.64 25.40 56.90
C ARG A 13 3.99 24.69 56.79
N ARG A 14 4.55 24.43 57.96
CA ARG A 14 5.87 23.84 58.26
C ARG A 14 5.85 22.30 58.13
N PRO A 15 7.04 21.66 58.07
CA PRO A 15 7.19 20.23 57.81
C PRO A 15 7.09 19.40 59.09
N THR A 16 6.64 18.15 58.96
CA THR A 16 6.77 17.11 59.99
C THR A 16 7.64 15.99 59.44
N LEU A 17 8.83 15.85 60.03
CA LEU A 17 9.66 14.64 59.99
C LEU A 17 8.97 13.56 60.83
N GLY A 18 8.94 12.33 60.31
CA GLY A 18 8.49 11.15 61.03
C GLY A 18 9.01 9.87 60.38
N LEU A 19 10.14 9.39 60.91
CA LEU A 19 10.69 8.03 60.86
C LEU A 19 9.77 6.90 60.36
N ALA A 20 10.24 6.15 59.36
CA ALA A 20 10.08 4.69 59.33
C ALA A 20 11.18 4.10 58.43
N GLY A 21 12.15 3.42 59.04
CA GLY A 21 13.05 2.54 58.33
C GLY A 21 12.42 1.16 58.15
N MET A 22 12.62 0.53 56.99
CA MET A 22 12.89 -0.90 56.89
C MET A 22 13.45 -1.19 55.50
N VAL A 23 14.72 -1.55 55.45
CA VAL A 23 15.38 -2.18 54.29
C VAL A 23 15.32 -3.69 54.52
N VAL A 24 15.31 -4.44 53.42
CA VAL A 24 15.59 -5.88 53.25
C VAL A 24 14.36 -6.80 53.11
N ALA A 25 14.15 -7.22 51.85
CA ALA A 25 13.89 -8.62 51.39
C ALA A 25 12.77 -8.69 50.35
N LEU A 26 13.11 -8.56 49.06
CA LEU A 26 12.37 -9.15 47.92
C LEU A 26 13.17 -8.96 46.61
N ALA A 27 14.39 -9.48 46.58
CA ALA A 27 15.21 -9.54 45.38
C ALA A 27 15.76 -10.97 45.23
N ALA A 28 14.87 -11.95 45.08
CA ALA A 28 15.25 -13.34 44.78
C ALA A 28 14.16 -14.20 44.12
N VAL A 29 13.00 -13.65 43.74
CA VAL A 29 11.94 -14.42 43.03
C VAL A 29 11.64 -13.87 41.63
N VAL A 30 12.12 -12.68 41.27
CA VAL A 30 11.83 -12.07 39.95
C VAL A 30 12.85 -12.49 38.87
N LEU A 31 14.01 -13.04 39.23
CA LEU A 31 15.05 -13.43 38.26
C LEU A 31 15.01 -14.91 37.83
N ALA A 32 14.11 -15.72 38.38
CA ALA A 32 13.91 -17.11 37.93
C ALA A 32 12.74 -17.24 36.93
N GLY A 33 11.88 -16.22 36.79
CA GLY A 33 10.73 -16.24 35.87
C GLY A 33 11.06 -15.80 34.43
N TRP A 34 12.17 -15.09 34.22
CA TRP A 34 12.50 -14.53 32.91
C TRP A 34 13.26 -15.48 31.98
N TRP A 35 13.82 -16.56 32.51
CA TRP A 35 14.56 -17.55 31.72
C TRP A 35 13.72 -18.77 31.30
N PHE A 36 12.48 -18.88 31.80
CA PHE A 36 11.58 -20.00 31.51
C PHE A 36 10.46 -19.64 30.52
N TRP A 37 10.39 -18.39 30.06
CA TRP A 37 9.34 -17.83 29.20
C TRP A 37 9.93 -17.23 27.92
N SER A 38 10.93 -17.89 27.34
CA SER A 38 11.59 -17.46 26.10
C SER A 38 11.70 -18.59 25.06
N GLY A 39 10.95 -19.68 25.26
CA GLY A 39 10.98 -20.85 24.38
C GLY A 39 9.61 -21.39 23.94
N ALA A 40 8.50 -20.73 24.31
CA ALA A 40 7.14 -21.22 24.05
C ALA A 40 6.31 -20.33 23.10
N ASP A 41 6.80 -19.14 22.73
CA ASP A 41 5.92 -18.10 22.18
C ASP A 41 5.81 -18.11 20.64
N GLY A 42 6.74 -18.74 19.92
CA GLY A 42 6.71 -18.77 18.45
C GLY A 42 5.72 -19.78 17.85
N SER A 43 5.43 -20.89 18.53
CA SER A 43 4.56 -21.94 17.96
C SER A 43 3.08 -21.60 18.05
N ALA A 44 2.66 -20.95 19.14
CA ALA A 44 1.25 -20.56 19.32
C ALA A 44 0.87 -19.43 18.36
N GLU A 45 1.74 -18.44 18.19
CA GLU A 45 1.53 -17.35 17.23
C GLU A 45 1.50 -17.87 15.78
N GLN A 46 2.40 -18.81 15.45
CA GLN A 46 2.40 -19.49 14.14
C GLN A 46 1.11 -20.30 13.91
N GLU A 47 0.62 -21.00 14.93
CA GLU A 47 -0.64 -21.76 14.87
C GLU A 47 -1.83 -20.83 14.67
N GLU A 48 -1.88 -19.69 15.37
CA GLU A 48 -2.92 -18.67 15.18
C GLU A 48 -2.88 -18.08 13.76
N ARG A 49 -1.69 -17.74 13.24
CA ARG A 49 -1.52 -17.25 11.87
C ARG A 49 -1.99 -18.27 10.84
N ASN A 50 -1.64 -19.55 11.02
CA ASN A 50 -2.07 -20.63 10.15
C ASN A 50 -3.60 -20.79 10.19
N ALA A 51 -4.16 -20.88 11.39
CA ALA A 51 -5.60 -21.03 11.58
C ALA A 51 -6.36 -19.85 10.97
N PHE A 52 -5.85 -18.63 11.14
CA PHE A 52 -6.44 -17.46 10.51
C PHE A 52 -6.40 -17.54 8.98
N CYS A 53 -5.24 -17.83 8.38
CA CYS A 53 -5.13 -17.95 6.93
C CYS A 53 -6.10 -19.00 6.38
N TRP A 54 -6.12 -20.20 6.96
CA TRP A 54 -7.00 -21.28 6.51
C TRP A 54 -8.48 -20.98 6.72
N SER A 55 -8.85 -20.11 7.67
CA SER A 55 -10.23 -19.62 7.82
C SER A 55 -10.72 -18.78 6.63
N LEU A 56 -9.79 -18.27 5.81
CA LEU A 56 -10.08 -17.50 4.60
C LEU A 56 -10.26 -18.42 3.38
N VAL A 57 -9.60 -19.58 3.34
CA VAL A 57 -9.62 -20.51 2.21
C VAL A 57 -10.99 -21.22 2.10
N PRO A 58 -11.65 -21.19 0.92
CA PRO A 58 -12.83 -22.02 0.69
C PRO A 58 -12.50 -23.51 0.86
N GLY A 59 -13.21 -24.19 1.74
CA GLY A 59 -12.94 -25.60 2.10
C GLY A 59 -12.05 -25.79 3.33
N GLY A 60 -11.40 -24.73 3.82
CA GLY A 60 -10.61 -24.74 5.05
C GLY A 60 -9.26 -25.45 4.93
N GLU A 61 -8.68 -25.75 6.09
CA GLU A 61 -7.39 -26.45 6.21
C GLU A 61 -7.51 -27.93 5.76
N PRO A 62 -6.50 -28.49 5.07
CA PRO A 62 -6.45 -29.92 4.80
C PRO A 62 -6.41 -30.76 6.08
N GLU A 63 -6.93 -32.00 6.02
CA GLU A 63 -7.03 -32.90 7.19
C GLU A 63 -5.66 -33.23 7.83
N GLU A 64 -4.57 -33.19 7.04
CA GLU A 64 -3.21 -33.46 7.52
C GLU A 64 -2.53 -32.22 8.14
N GLY A 65 -3.24 -31.08 8.19
CA GLY A 65 -2.70 -29.78 8.55
C GLY A 65 -1.99 -29.11 7.37
N GLY A 66 -1.99 -27.78 7.34
CA GLY A 66 -1.40 -27.01 6.25
C GLY A 66 -0.51 -25.88 6.75
N SER A 67 0.65 -25.71 6.11
CA SER A 67 1.57 -24.59 6.38
C SER A 67 1.00 -23.24 5.90
N THR A 68 1.57 -22.14 6.38
CA THR A 68 1.21 -20.78 5.91
C THR A 68 1.46 -20.61 4.42
N THR A 69 2.54 -21.20 3.90
CA THR A 69 2.88 -21.16 2.47
C THR A 69 1.83 -21.89 1.64
N GLU A 70 1.45 -23.10 2.04
CA GLU A 70 0.37 -23.84 1.35
C GLU A 70 -0.97 -23.10 1.41
N CYS A 71 -1.23 -22.41 2.52
CA CYS A 71 -2.41 -21.55 2.63
C CYS A 71 -2.34 -20.35 1.67
N GLY A 72 -1.19 -19.68 1.54
CA GLY A 72 -0.97 -18.60 0.58
C GLY A 72 -1.25 -19.03 -0.86
N ASP A 73 -0.72 -20.20 -1.25
CA ASP A 73 -0.97 -20.80 -2.55
C ASP A 73 -2.45 -21.13 -2.78
N ALA A 74 -3.11 -21.67 -1.74
CA ALA A 74 -4.53 -21.98 -1.78
C ALA A 74 -5.40 -20.71 -1.93
N LEU A 75 -5.07 -19.63 -1.21
CA LEU A 75 -5.76 -18.34 -1.32
C LEU A 75 -5.58 -17.72 -2.69
N GLU A 76 -4.36 -17.66 -3.21
CA GLU A 76 -4.11 -17.14 -4.57
C GLU A 76 -4.90 -17.95 -5.61
N THR A 77 -4.88 -19.28 -5.49
CA THR A 77 -5.63 -20.15 -6.39
C THR A 77 -7.13 -19.91 -6.31
N ALA A 78 -7.67 -19.75 -5.09
CA ALA A 78 -9.08 -19.47 -4.87
C ALA A 78 -9.50 -18.09 -5.42
N MET A 79 -8.64 -17.07 -5.29
CA MET A 79 -8.93 -15.72 -5.80
C MET A 79 -8.79 -15.61 -7.32
N THR A 80 -7.84 -16.32 -7.92
CA THR A 80 -7.50 -16.13 -9.35
C THR A 80 -8.08 -17.23 -10.25
N GLY A 81 -8.49 -18.36 -9.68
CA GLY A 81 -8.86 -19.57 -10.43
C GLY A 81 -7.70 -20.23 -11.17
N ARG A 82 -6.45 -19.90 -10.82
CA ARG A 82 -5.23 -20.37 -11.50
C ARG A 82 -4.24 -20.89 -10.47
N PRO A 83 -3.31 -21.77 -10.86
CA PRO A 83 -2.25 -22.21 -9.96
C PRO A 83 -1.47 -21.01 -9.39
N ALA A 84 -1.11 -21.07 -8.10
CA ALA A 84 -0.31 -20.04 -7.47
C ALA A 84 1.00 -19.76 -8.22
N GLY A 85 1.43 -18.49 -8.21
CA GLY A 85 2.56 -17.97 -8.98
C GLY A 85 2.27 -17.81 -10.49
N THR A 86 1.04 -18.02 -10.96
CA THR A 86 0.72 -17.77 -12.37
C THR A 86 0.80 -16.27 -12.65
N ARG A 87 1.59 -15.89 -13.66
CA ARG A 87 1.72 -14.48 -14.07
C ARG A 87 0.33 -13.87 -14.38
N PRO A 88 0.02 -12.66 -13.87
CA PRO A 88 -1.23 -12.00 -14.16
C PRO A 88 -1.33 -11.67 -15.66
N PRO A 89 -2.52 -11.81 -16.28
CA PRO A 89 -2.72 -11.46 -17.67
C PRO A 89 -2.56 -9.96 -17.90
N GLU A 90 -2.25 -9.55 -19.13
CA GLU A 90 -2.13 -8.12 -19.47
C GLU A 90 -3.44 -7.35 -19.32
N LYS A 91 -4.56 -8.04 -19.49
CA LYS A 91 -5.92 -7.50 -19.27
C LYS A 91 -6.54 -8.24 -18.10
N THR A 92 -7.13 -7.48 -17.18
CA THR A 92 -7.91 -8.02 -16.06
C THR A 92 -8.99 -8.96 -16.58
N PRO A 93 -8.99 -10.23 -16.18
CA PRO A 93 -10.01 -11.17 -16.59
C PRO A 93 -11.32 -10.90 -15.84
N GLU A 94 -12.43 -11.32 -16.44
CA GLU A 94 -13.69 -11.50 -15.71
C GLU A 94 -13.55 -12.69 -14.75
N HIS A 95 -13.95 -12.49 -13.51
CA HIS A 95 -14.00 -13.47 -12.45
C HIS A 95 -15.46 -13.81 -12.13
N ASP A 96 -15.70 -15.02 -11.61
CA ASP A 96 -17.04 -15.36 -11.12
C ASP A 96 -17.26 -14.79 -9.71
N ALA A 97 -18.52 -14.72 -9.30
CA ALA A 97 -18.92 -14.15 -8.02
C ALA A 97 -18.31 -14.87 -6.80
N GLU A 98 -17.86 -16.12 -6.95
CA GLU A 98 -17.18 -16.83 -5.86
C GLU A 98 -15.76 -16.29 -5.70
N ARG A 99 -14.99 -16.19 -6.78
CA ARG A 99 -13.63 -15.63 -6.78
C ARG A 99 -13.60 -14.21 -6.25
N ILE A 100 -14.53 -13.37 -6.70
CA ILE A 100 -14.65 -11.98 -6.25
C ILE A 100 -14.87 -11.92 -4.73
N ARG A 101 -15.81 -12.73 -4.20
CA ARG A 101 -16.06 -12.79 -2.75
C ARG A 101 -14.84 -13.27 -1.97
N VAL A 102 -14.07 -14.22 -2.49
CA VAL A 102 -12.83 -14.66 -1.83
C VAL A 102 -11.82 -13.54 -1.83
N PHE A 103 -11.61 -12.86 -2.96
CA PHE A 103 -10.70 -11.72 -3.07
C PHE A 103 -11.05 -10.62 -2.08
N GLU A 104 -12.30 -10.16 -2.08
CA GLU A 104 -12.77 -9.13 -1.14
C GLU A 104 -12.61 -9.55 0.31
N LYS A 105 -12.98 -10.79 0.66
CA LYS A 105 -12.85 -11.32 2.02
C LYS A 105 -11.39 -11.31 2.47
N VAL A 106 -10.46 -11.72 1.61
CA VAL A 106 -9.03 -11.76 1.92
C VAL A 106 -8.45 -10.36 2.08
N VAL A 107 -8.73 -9.45 1.14
CA VAL A 107 -8.27 -8.05 1.20
C VAL A 107 -8.83 -7.35 2.44
N LYS A 108 -10.13 -7.51 2.73
CA LYS A 108 -10.75 -6.97 3.95
C LYS A 108 -10.11 -7.53 5.22
N ALA A 109 -9.99 -8.85 5.33
CA ALA A 109 -9.51 -9.47 6.55
C ALA A 109 -8.02 -9.20 6.86
N TYR A 110 -7.17 -9.10 5.83
CA TYR A 110 -5.78 -8.68 6.01
C TYR A 110 -5.63 -7.17 6.16
N GLY A 111 -6.42 -6.37 5.43
CA GLY A 111 -6.46 -4.91 5.58
C GLY A 111 -6.83 -4.50 7.01
N ASP A 112 -7.88 -5.11 7.59
CA ASP A 112 -8.31 -4.84 8.97
C ASP A 112 -7.20 -5.11 10.00
N ARG A 113 -6.36 -6.13 9.79
CA ARG A 113 -5.21 -6.39 10.66
C ARG A 113 -4.06 -5.42 10.40
N ALA A 114 -3.75 -5.20 9.12
CA ALA A 114 -2.66 -4.34 8.68
C ALA A 114 -2.85 -2.87 9.10
N GLN A 115 -4.10 -2.44 9.30
CA GLN A 115 -4.42 -1.12 9.86
C GLN A 115 -3.67 -0.81 11.16
N ASN A 116 -3.52 -1.81 12.04
CA ASN A 116 -2.87 -1.64 13.35
C ASN A 116 -1.46 -2.24 13.39
N ASP A 117 -1.21 -3.24 12.55
CA ASP A 117 0.06 -3.95 12.48
C ASP A 117 0.35 -4.38 11.03
N PRO A 118 1.15 -3.60 10.27
CA PRO A 118 1.53 -3.95 8.91
C PRO A 118 2.20 -5.33 8.79
N GLU A 119 2.85 -5.84 9.84
CA GLU A 119 3.47 -7.17 9.83
C GLU A 119 2.45 -8.32 9.94
N ALA A 120 1.19 -8.01 10.24
CA ALA A 120 0.13 -8.99 10.37
C ALA A 120 -0.22 -9.75 9.08
N VAL A 121 0.24 -9.26 7.91
CA VAL A 121 0.28 -10.05 6.68
C VAL A 121 1.56 -10.89 6.71
N PRO A 122 1.47 -12.23 6.87
CA PRO A 122 2.65 -13.09 6.97
C PRO A 122 3.50 -13.02 5.71
N ARG A 123 4.82 -13.02 5.87
CA ARG A 123 5.78 -12.89 4.77
C ARG A 123 5.52 -13.90 3.65
N GLU A 124 5.19 -15.13 4.02
CA GLU A 124 4.93 -16.24 3.11
C GLU A 124 3.71 -16.00 2.21
N ILE A 125 2.79 -15.13 2.62
CA ILE A 125 1.53 -14.86 1.91
C ILE A 125 1.63 -13.56 1.10
N ARG A 126 2.50 -12.61 1.47
CA ARG A 126 2.62 -11.30 0.80
C ARG A 126 2.81 -11.42 -0.71
N ARG A 127 3.65 -12.36 -1.15
CA ARG A 127 3.88 -12.62 -2.58
C ARG A 127 2.63 -13.14 -3.28
N ASN A 128 1.98 -14.15 -2.71
CA ASN A 128 0.73 -14.70 -3.24
C ASN A 128 -0.36 -13.61 -3.33
N MET A 129 -0.44 -12.74 -2.32
CA MET A 129 -1.37 -11.62 -2.28
C MET A 129 -1.05 -10.56 -3.33
N ALA A 130 0.21 -10.17 -3.49
CA ALA A 130 0.66 -9.25 -4.53
C ALA A 130 0.30 -9.78 -5.92
N ASN A 131 0.57 -11.05 -6.18
CA ASN A 131 0.22 -11.67 -7.46
C ASN A 131 -1.30 -11.70 -7.68
N ALA A 132 -2.08 -12.14 -6.68
CA ALA A 132 -3.54 -12.16 -6.77
C ALA A 132 -4.12 -10.76 -6.97
N PHE A 133 -3.61 -9.74 -6.29
CA PHE A 133 -4.03 -8.34 -6.41
C PHE A 133 -3.90 -7.84 -7.86
N ASN A 134 -2.84 -8.21 -8.55
CA ASN A 134 -2.63 -7.87 -9.96
C ASN A 134 -3.63 -8.55 -10.92
N PHE A 135 -4.27 -9.66 -10.53
CA PHE A 135 -5.39 -10.24 -11.30
C PHE A 135 -6.68 -9.41 -11.25
N TYR A 136 -6.74 -8.40 -10.37
CA TYR A 136 -7.85 -7.47 -10.21
C TYR A 136 -7.43 -6.03 -10.53
N SER A 137 -6.30 -5.85 -11.23
CA SER A 137 -5.67 -4.54 -11.42
C SER A 137 -6.57 -3.46 -12.01
N SER A 138 -7.48 -3.78 -12.94
CA SER A 138 -8.46 -2.81 -13.45
C SER A 138 -9.38 -2.33 -12.34
N ASP A 139 -10.00 -3.27 -11.62
CA ASP A 139 -10.92 -2.98 -10.52
C ASP A 139 -10.22 -2.19 -9.41
N ILE A 140 -9.01 -2.61 -9.04
CA ILE A 140 -8.18 -1.88 -8.08
C ILE A 140 -7.88 -0.47 -8.56
N ARG A 141 -7.53 -0.25 -9.84
CA ARG A 141 -7.31 1.11 -10.37
C ARG A 141 -8.56 1.98 -10.29
N TYR A 142 -9.77 1.40 -10.34
CA TYR A 142 -10.99 2.15 -10.04
C TYR A 142 -11.04 2.55 -8.55
N VAL A 143 -10.80 1.59 -7.64
CA VAL A 143 -10.80 1.81 -6.19
C VAL A 143 -9.78 2.87 -5.76
N ILE A 144 -8.54 2.78 -6.25
CA ILE A 144 -7.44 3.66 -5.82
C ILE A 144 -7.25 4.89 -6.72
N GLY A 145 -7.89 4.96 -7.90
CA GLY A 145 -7.52 5.92 -8.93
C GLY A 145 -8.62 6.81 -9.49
N ILE A 146 -9.91 6.50 -9.28
CA ILE A 146 -10.99 7.31 -9.90
C ILE A 146 -12.10 7.75 -8.93
N TYR A 147 -12.38 7.09 -7.81
CA TYR A 147 -13.44 7.55 -6.89
C TYR A 147 -13.10 7.35 -5.41
N GLY A 148 -13.21 8.43 -4.64
CA GLY A 148 -13.25 8.37 -3.19
C GLY A 148 -14.61 7.81 -2.76
N ASP A 149 -14.57 6.72 -2.01
CA ASP A 149 -15.71 5.99 -1.44
C ASP A 149 -16.64 5.30 -2.46
N LEU A 150 -16.37 4.01 -2.71
CA LEU A 150 -17.22 3.13 -3.51
C LEU A 150 -18.44 2.61 -2.74
N SER A 151 -18.66 3.01 -1.48
CA SER A 151 -19.83 2.58 -0.68
C SER A 151 -21.17 3.15 -1.17
N SER A 152 -21.18 3.99 -2.21
CA SER A 152 -22.42 4.41 -2.88
C SER A 152 -22.80 3.40 -3.96
N ASP A 153 -24.02 2.86 -3.89
CA ASP A 153 -24.65 1.83 -4.76
C ASP A 153 -24.63 2.09 -6.30
N MET A 154 -23.92 3.12 -6.79
CA MET A 154 -23.88 3.55 -8.19
C MET A 154 -22.51 3.44 -8.85
N LEU A 155 -21.46 3.03 -8.13
CA LEU A 155 -20.08 2.94 -8.67
C LEU A 155 -19.54 1.52 -8.53
N VAL A 156 -19.78 0.72 -9.57
CA VAL A 156 -19.24 -0.64 -9.71
C VAL A 156 -17.88 -0.58 -10.38
N THR A 157 -16.93 -1.39 -9.90
CA THR A 157 -15.65 -1.54 -10.59
C THR A 157 -15.83 -2.45 -11.82
N GLU A 158 -15.00 -2.26 -12.84
CA GLU A 158 -15.03 -3.10 -14.04
C GLU A 158 -13.70 -3.84 -14.24
N PRO A 159 -13.74 -5.12 -14.64
CA PRO A 159 -14.92 -5.87 -15.08
C PRO A 159 -15.66 -6.66 -13.98
N ASN A 160 -15.22 -6.58 -12.72
CA ASN A 160 -15.57 -7.59 -11.72
C ASN A 160 -16.52 -7.13 -10.61
N ASP A 161 -16.92 -5.85 -10.57
CA ASP A 161 -17.79 -5.32 -9.51
C ASP A 161 -17.26 -5.61 -8.09
N VAL A 162 -15.94 -5.48 -7.93
CA VAL A 162 -15.26 -5.52 -6.64
C VAL A 162 -15.76 -4.36 -5.77
N ASP A 163 -16.28 -4.70 -4.59
CA ASP A 163 -16.78 -3.80 -3.56
C ASP A 163 -15.83 -3.80 -2.35
N ILE A 164 -14.81 -2.94 -2.40
CA ILE A 164 -13.83 -2.75 -1.33
C ILE A 164 -13.60 -1.26 -1.14
N GLU A 165 -13.59 -0.81 0.12
CA GLU A 165 -13.25 0.57 0.46
C GLU A 165 -11.79 0.87 0.15
N ARG A 166 -11.52 2.11 -0.28
CA ARG A 166 -10.15 2.55 -0.58
C ARG A 166 -9.21 2.42 0.62
N SER A 167 -9.66 2.78 1.82
CA SER A 167 -8.89 2.65 3.07
C SER A 167 -8.52 1.20 3.35
N THR A 168 -9.41 0.26 3.09
CA THR A 168 -9.12 -1.18 3.23
C THR A 168 -8.05 -1.62 2.23
N VAL A 169 -8.10 -1.17 0.98
CA VAL A 169 -7.04 -1.44 0.00
C VAL A 169 -5.72 -0.80 0.43
N GLU A 170 -5.74 0.41 0.97
CA GLU A 170 -4.56 1.11 1.50
C GLU A 170 -3.90 0.31 2.64
N ASP A 171 -4.66 -0.09 3.64
CA ASP A 171 -4.15 -0.86 4.77
C ASP A 171 -3.65 -2.25 4.33
N PHE A 172 -4.36 -2.90 3.41
CA PHE A 172 -3.90 -4.16 2.82
C PHE A 172 -2.56 -3.99 2.08
N VAL A 173 -2.45 -2.99 1.20
CA VAL A 173 -1.22 -2.75 0.43
C VAL A 173 -0.07 -2.32 1.35
N ARG A 174 -0.32 -1.59 2.45
CA ARG A 174 0.68 -1.35 3.51
C ARG A 174 1.23 -2.65 4.08
N GLY A 175 0.36 -3.61 4.41
CA GLY A 175 0.79 -4.91 4.93
C GLY A 175 1.62 -5.72 3.93
N VAL A 176 1.27 -5.66 2.64
CA VAL A 176 2.09 -6.25 1.57
C VAL A 176 3.42 -5.50 1.40
N ALA A 177 3.40 -4.17 1.57
CA ALA A 177 4.55 -3.28 1.40
C ALA A 177 5.66 -3.50 2.43
N GLU A 178 5.40 -4.26 3.50
CA GLU A 178 6.44 -4.66 4.43
C GLU A 178 7.51 -5.59 3.78
N ASP A 179 7.21 -6.20 2.63
CA ASP A 179 8.13 -6.95 1.77
C ASP A 179 8.36 -6.23 0.43
N GLY A 180 9.60 -5.79 0.19
CA GLY A 180 9.94 -5.00 -0.99
C GLY A 180 9.67 -5.72 -2.31
N GLU A 181 9.96 -7.03 -2.38
CA GLU A 181 9.73 -7.85 -3.59
C GLU A 181 8.24 -7.90 -3.94
N SER A 182 7.40 -8.24 -2.97
CA SER A 182 5.94 -8.30 -3.14
C SER A 182 5.35 -6.93 -3.52
N PHE A 183 5.83 -5.85 -2.89
CA PHE A 183 5.42 -4.50 -3.25
C PHE A 183 5.85 -4.11 -4.67
N GLY A 184 7.08 -4.47 -5.05
CA GLY A 184 7.62 -4.26 -6.38
C GLY A 184 6.80 -4.98 -7.46
N GLU A 185 6.24 -6.16 -7.16
CA GLU A 185 5.31 -6.86 -8.06
C GLU A 185 4.01 -6.06 -8.29
N ILE A 186 3.42 -5.45 -7.25
CA ILE A 186 2.22 -4.58 -7.39
C ILE A 186 2.60 -3.30 -8.14
N HIS A 187 3.61 -2.58 -7.66
CA HIS A 187 4.03 -1.29 -8.20
C HIS A 187 4.44 -1.40 -9.67
N GLY A 188 5.29 -2.37 -9.99
CA GLY A 188 5.76 -2.61 -11.35
C GLY A 188 4.63 -2.96 -12.31
N PHE A 189 3.64 -3.75 -11.87
CA PHE A 189 2.48 -4.07 -12.70
C PHE A 189 1.62 -2.83 -13.00
N HIS A 190 1.37 -2.00 -11.98
CA HIS A 190 0.62 -0.75 -12.16
C HIS A 190 1.38 0.29 -13.00
N LEU A 191 2.70 0.33 -12.88
CA LEU A 191 3.55 1.14 -13.74
C LEU A 191 3.49 0.69 -15.21
N ASP A 192 3.50 -0.61 -15.47
CA ASP A 192 3.31 -1.16 -16.82
C ASP A 192 1.92 -0.79 -17.38
N LEU A 193 0.88 -0.77 -16.55
CA LEU A 193 -0.44 -0.27 -16.96
C LEU A 193 -0.41 1.23 -17.28
N ALA A 194 0.29 2.05 -16.50
CA ALA A 194 0.46 3.46 -16.80
C ALA A 194 1.14 3.69 -18.15
N LYS A 195 2.15 2.89 -18.50
CA LYS A 195 2.80 2.91 -19.81
C LYS A 195 1.84 2.53 -20.93
N ARG A 196 0.99 1.53 -20.72
CA ARG A 196 -0.04 1.12 -21.70
C ARG A 196 -1.08 2.21 -21.90
N ASP A 197 -1.60 2.80 -20.82
CA ASP A 197 -2.54 3.91 -20.88
C ASP A 197 -1.98 5.06 -21.74
N ALA A 198 -0.71 5.44 -21.51
CA ALA A 198 -0.05 6.43 -22.35
C ALA A 198 0.06 5.95 -23.81
N ALA A 199 0.50 4.71 -24.04
CA ALA A 199 0.67 4.15 -25.38
C ALA A 199 -0.63 4.07 -26.21
N GLU A 200 -1.79 3.93 -25.57
CA GLU A 200 -3.09 3.92 -26.23
C GLU A 200 -3.52 5.30 -26.72
N LEU A 201 -2.95 6.39 -26.18
CA LEU A 201 -3.22 7.74 -26.63
C LEU A 201 -2.60 8.01 -28.02
N GLY A 202 -3.37 8.72 -28.83
CA GLY A 202 -3.01 9.13 -30.18
C GLY A 202 -2.49 10.57 -30.26
N GLU A 203 -2.08 10.97 -31.46
CA GLU A 203 -1.54 12.31 -31.75
C GLU A 203 -2.51 13.43 -31.35
N GLU A 204 -3.81 13.23 -31.56
CA GLU A 204 -4.85 14.19 -31.21
C GLU A 204 -5.00 14.36 -29.69
N ASP A 205 -4.88 13.28 -28.93
CA ASP A 205 -4.97 13.27 -27.46
C ASP A 205 -3.92 14.19 -26.86
N PHE A 206 -2.67 14.04 -27.31
CA PHE A 206 -1.60 14.92 -26.90
C PHE A 206 -1.75 16.33 -27.48
N ARG A 207 -2.20 16.52 -28.73
CA ARG A 207 -2.32 17.86 -29.32
C ARG A 207 -3.44 18.72 -28.74
N LYS A 208 -4.53 18.12 -28.28
CA LYS A 208 -5.71 18.86 -27.84
C LYS A 208 -5.98 18.72 -26.34
N GLY A 209 -5.31 17.78 -25.66
CA GLY A 209 -5.71 17.38 -24.32
C GLY A 209 -7.16 16.94 -24.33
N THR A 210 -7.46 15.85 -25.04
CA THR A 210 -8.81 15.29 -25.10
C THR A 210 -9.25 14.82 -23.72
N VAL A 211 -10.57 14.64 -23.52
CA VAL A 211 -11.10 14.08 -22.27
C VAL A 211 -10.50 12.70 -21.99
N GLY A 212 -10.26 11.88 -23.01
CA GLY A 212 -9.59 10.59 -22.86
C GLY A 212 -8.17 10.73 -22.31
N ALA A 213 -7.38 11.66 -22.86
CA ALA A 213 -6.04 11.96 -22.38
C ALA A 213 -6.03 12.48 -20.93
N GLU A 214 -6.95 13.39 -20.60
CA GLU A 214 -7.12 13.94 -19.26
C GLU A 214 -7.46 12.84 -18.23
N LEU A 215 -8.37 11.92 -18.58
CA LEU A 215 -8.77 10.81 -17.71
C LEU A 215 -7.67 9.77 -17.54
N ALA A 216 -6.94 9.43 -18.62
CA ALA A 216 -5.78 8.53 -18.54
C ALA A 216 -4.69 9.13 -17.63
N ALA A 217 -4.36 10.40 -17.84
CA ALA A 217 -3.41 11.14 -17.02
C ALA A 217 -3.81 11.18 -15.53
N LEU A 218 -5.07 11.49 -15.24
CA LEU A 218 -5.57 11.54 -13.86
C LEU A 218 -5.51 10.17 -13.19
N ARG A 219 -6.01 9.12 -13.85
CA ARG A 219 -6.01 7.74 -13.34
C ARG A 219 -4.59 7.24 -13.04
N VAL A 220 -3.65 7.50 -13.95
CA VAL A 220 -2.24 7.17 -13.76
C VAL A 220 -1.66 7.94 -12.58
N GLY A 221 -1.86 9.26 -12.53
CA GLY A 221 -1.39 10.10 -11.44
C GLY A 221 -1.90 9.64 -10.08
N GLU A 222 -3.21 9.38 -9.94
CA GLU A 222 -3.80 8.94 -8.67
C GLU A 222 -3.33 7.55 -8.24
N SER A 223 -3.36 6.56 -9.14
CA SER A 223 -2.97 5.19 -8.79
C SER A 223 -1.49 5.09 -8.43
N MET A 224 -0.61 5.76 -9.16
CA MET A 224 0.81 5.75 -8.89
C MET A 224 1.18 6.64 -7.70
N GLY A 225 0.52 7.78 -7.51
CA GLY A 225 0.70 8.60 -6.30
C GLY A 225 0.34 7.82 -5.03
N PHE A 226 -0.78 7.09 -5.06
CA PHE A 226 -1.21 6.22 -3.96
C PHE A 226 -0.16 5.15 -3.62
N LEU A 227 0.32 4.42 -4.63
CA LEU A 227 1.34 3.38 -4.43
C LEU A 227 2.67 4.01 -3.95
N ASP A 228 3.12 5.10 -4.58
CA ASP A 228 4.38 5.76 -4.20
C ASP A 228 4.34 6.28 -2.75
N ALA A 229 3.18 6.76 -2.28
CA ALA A 229 3.00 7.17 -0.89
C ALA A 229 3.11 6.00 0.08
N ILE A 230 2.57 4.82 -0.26
CA ILE A 230 2.71 3.61 0.56
C ILE A 230 4.17 3.13 0.56
N GLY A 231 4.83 3.13 -0.61
CA GLY A 231 6.25 2.78 -0.71
C GLY A 231 7.15 3.70 0.12
N ALA A 232 6.87 5.02 0.12
CA ALA A 232 7.54 5.99 0.97
C ALA A 232 7.34 5.69 2.46
N GLN A 233 6.09 5.42 2.89
CA GLN A 233 5.79 5.06 4.29
C GLN A 233 6.52 3.79 4.73
N ALA A 234 6.51 2.74 3.90
CA ALA A 234 7.21 1.49 4.18
C ALA A 234 8.72 1.72 4.38
N LEU A 235 9.32 2.62 3.58
CA LEU A 235 10.73 2.99 3.66
C LEU A 235 11.08 3.93 4.83
N GLU A 236 10.22 4.89 5.18
CA GLU A 236 10.41 5.81 6.31
C GLU A 236 10.44 5.06 7.64
N GLY A 237 9.57 4.05 7.79
CA GLY A 237 9.55 3.16 8.96
C GLY A 237 10.86 2.38 9.18
N ARG A 238 11.77 2.38 8.20
CA ARG A 238 13.01 1.59 8.17
C ARG A 238 14.28 2.44 8.33
N SER A 239 14.21 3.53 9.08
CA SER A 239 15.37 4.42 9.25
C SER A 239 16.56 3.71 9.94
N GLY A 240 17.70 3.63 9.23
CA GLY A 240 19.03 3.48 9.84
C GLY A 240 19.75 2.13 9.83
N ASP A 241 19.30 1.08 9.12
CA ASP A 241 20.02 -0.22 9.07
C ASP A 241 19.59 -1.13 7.88
N ARG A 242 20.26 -2.30 7.78
CA ARG A 242 20.09 -3.43 6.84
C ARG A 242 18.65 -3.68 6.35
N GLY A 243 17.62 -3.48 7.18
CA GLY A 243 16.23 -3.66 6.75
C GLY A 243 15.78 -2.72 5.62
N ARG A 244 16.33 -1.51 5.54
CA ARG A 244 16.12 -0.61 4.40
C ARG A 244 16.82 -1.12 3.15
N GLU A 245 18.07 -1.58 3.28
CA GLU A 245 18.85 -2.13 2.17
C GLU A 245 18.19 -3.39 1.62
N ASP A 246 17.77 -4.31 2.50
CA ASP A 246 17.06 -5.54 2.15
C ASP A 246 15.72 -5.24 1.45
N TRP A 247 14.98 -4.23 1.92
CA TRP A 247 13.73 -3.81 1.27
C TRP A 247 13.99 -3.23 -0.12
N LEU A 248 14.98 -2.35 -0.26
CA LEU A 248 15.36 -1.75 -1.54
C LEU A 248 15.90 -2.81 -2.52
N GLU A 249 16.66 -3.79 -2.04
CA GLU A 249 17.13 -4.92 -2.84
C GLU A 249 15.97 -5.80 -3.30
N GLY A 250 15.03 -6.10 -2.40
CA GLY A 250 13.82 -6.88 -2.72
C GLY A 250 12.91 -6.16 -3.72
N TYR A 251 12.64 -4.87 -3.50
CA TYR A 251 11.89 -4.04 -4.45
C TYR A 251 12.59 -3.92 -5.80
N GLY A 252 13.93 -3.86 -5.77
CA GLY A 252 14.75 -3.68 -6.94
C GLY A 252 14.65 -2.26 -7.48
N GLY A 253 14.54 -2.13 -8.80
CA GLY A 253 14.33 -0.84 -9.47
C GLY A 253 13.33 -1.00 -10.59
N THR A 254 12.52 0.01 -10.80
CA THR A 254 11.76 0.14 -12.03
C THR A 254 12.67 0.79 -13.07
N GLY A 255 12.44 0.56 -14.37
CA GLY A 255 13.23 1.22 -15.42
C GLY A 255 13.18 2.75 -15.39
N GLU A 256 12.41 3.34 -14.48
CA GLU A 256 12.11 4.76 -14.34
C GLU A 256 12.98 5.49 -13.30
N GLY A 257 13.79 4.78 -12.50
CA GLY A 257 14.65 5.40 -11.51
C GLY A 257 15.04 4.49 -10.34
N LYS A 258 15.82 5.03 -9.41
CA LYS A 258 16.12 4.35 -8.16
C LYS A 258 14.92 4.44 -7.24
N ALA A 259 14.66 3.37 -6.48
CA ALA A 259 13.56 3.32 -5.53
C ALA A 259 13.60 4.48 -4.52
N GLU A 260 14.80 4.89 -4.09
CA GLU A 260 14.99 6.00 -3.16
C GLU A 260 14.57 7.35 -3.74
N ASP A 261 14.66 7.53 -5.07
CA ASP A 261 14.22 8.74 -5.73
C ASP A 261 12.68 8.74 -5.86
N ILE A 262 12.12 7.60 -6.28
CA ILE A 262 10.66 7.39 -6.47
C ILE A 262 9.90 7.60 -5.16
N PHE A 263 10.42 7.03 -4.07
CA PHE A 263 9.77 7.03 -2.75
C PHE A 263 10.33 8.10 -1.81
N SER A 264 10.96 9.15 -2.35
CA SER A 264 11.49 10.24 -1.53
C SER A 264 10.39 11.14 -0.96
N GLU A 265 10.72 11.87 0.11
CA GLU A 265 9.86 12.96 0.63
C GLU A 265 9.59 14.06 -0.41
N ASN A 266 10.49 14.21 -1.41
CA ASN A 266 10.36 15.20 -2.48
C ASN A 266 9.80 14.59 -3.78
N ARG A 267 9.11 13.44 -3.70
CA ARG A 267 8.47 12.80 -4.85
C ARG A 267 7.49 13.76 -5.55
N ASP A 268 7.60 13.88 -6.86
CA ASP A 268 6.79 14.82 -7.66
C ASP A 268 6.07 14.14 -8.85
N GLY A 269 6.21 12.82 -8.98
CA GLY A 269 5.64 12.05 -10.09
C GLY A 269 6.27 12.37 -11.44
N GLY A 270 7.47 12.97 -11.48
CA GLY A 270 8.14 13.39 -12.72
C GLY A 270 8.37 12.26 -13.73
N TYR A 271 8.54 11.02 -13.26
CA TYR A 271 8.64 9.86 -14.15
C TYR A 271 7.34 9.58 -14.92
N LEU A 272 6.17 9.88 -14.34
CA LEU A 272 4.88 9.79 -15.05
C LEU A 272 4.80 10.81 -16.18
N VAL A 273 5.33 12.01 -15.95
CA VAL A 273 5.46 13.03 -17.00
C VAL A 273 6.34 12.52 -18.14
N ASN A 274 7.46 11.86 -17.82
CA ASN A 274 8.34 11.26 -18.82
C ASN A 274 7.63 10.18 -19.65
N ILE A 275 6.86 9.28 -19.04
CA ILE A 275 6.09 8.24 -19.75
C ILE A 275 5.17 8.86 -20.82
N PHE A 276 4.40 9.89 -20.45
CA PHE A 276 3.51 10.57 -21.40
C PHE A 276 4.31 11.37 -22.44
N GLN A 277 5.41 11.99 -22.04
CA GLN A 277 6.27 12.77 -22.93
C GLN A 277 6.94 11.91 -24.00
N GLU A 278 7.47 10.75 -23.63
CA GLU A 278 8.05 9.77 -24.56
C GLU A 278 7.04 9.39 -25.64
N ARG A 279 5.81 9.05 -25.23
CA ARG A 279 4.75 8.74 -26.18
C ARG A 279 4.41 9.94 -27.09
N SER A 280 4.28 11.14 -26.53
CA SER A 280 4.03 12.36 -27.31
C SER A 280 5.13 12.59 -28.35
N ASN A 281 6.40 12.36 -27.98
CA ASN A 281 7.55 12.49 -28.86
C ASN A 281 7.55 11.45 -29.98
N ASP A 282 7.21 10.20 -29.67
CA ASP A 282 7.11 9.11 -30.65
C ASP A 282 6.04 9.39 -31.73
N LEU A 283 4.97 10.08 -31.34
CA LEU A 283 3.91 10.56 -32.24
C LEU A 283 4.30 11.84 -33.00
N GLY A 284 5.49 12.38 -32.76
CA GLY A 284 5.95 13.63 -33.38
C GLY A 284 5.20 14.87 -32.93
N VAL A 285 4.48 14.81 -31.80
CA VAL A 285 3.76 15.95 -31.24
C VAL A 285 4.76 16.86 -30.55
N ARG A 286 4.78 18.14 -30.95
CA ARG A 286 5.63 19.17 -30.36
C ARG A 286 4.78 20.32 -29.87
N PHE A 287 4.87 20.61 -28.57
CA PHE A 287 4.34 21.84 -28.00
C PHE A 287 5.44 22.88 -27.84
N PRO A 288 5.14 24.17 -28.06
CA PRO A 288 6.05 25.24 -27.67
C PRO A 288 6.38 25.14 -26.18
N ALA A 289 7.66 25.23 -25.84
CA ALA A 289 8.13 25.11 -24.45
C ALA A 289 7.46 26.12 -23.50
N SER A 290 7.06 27.29 -24.02
CA SER A 290 6.31 28.33 -23.30
C SER A 290 4.91 27.89 -22.87
N GLU A 291 4.29 26.97 -23.62
CA GLU A 291 2.95 26.47 -23.35
C GLU A 291 3.01 25.18 -22.51
N SER A 292 3.98 24.30 -22.78
CA SER A 292 4.12 23.02 -22.08
C SER A 292 4.90 23.08 -20.76
N ARG A 293 5.23 24.27 -20.24
CA ARG A 293 6.16 24.43 -19.10
C ARG A 293 7.49 23.65 -19.28
N GLY A 294 7.96 23.54 -20.52
CA GLY A 294 9.18 22.79 -20.86
C GLY A 294 9.03 21.26 -20.97
N THR A 295 7.87 20.66 -20.67
CA THR A 295 7.69 19.18 -20.72
C THR A 295 7.34 18.65 -22.11
N GLY A 296 6.99 19.51 -23.08
CA GLY A 296 6.49 19.08 -24.38
C GLY A 296 5.08 18.48 -24.37
N LEU A 297 4.43 18.37 -23.21
CA LEU A 297 3.05 17.91 -23.07
C LEU A 297 2.04 19.05 -23.14
N HIS A 298 0.81 18.71 -23.54
CA HIS A 298 -0.29 19.65 -23.45
C HIS A 298 -0.59 20.01 -21.97
N PRO A 299 -0.87 21.29 -21.65
CA PRO A 299 -1.02 21.76 -20.27
C PRO A 299 -2.03 20.97 -19.44
N LYS A 300 -3.15 20.56 -20.04
CA LYS A 300 -4.19 19.81 -19.34
C LYS A 300 -3.77 18.37 -18.98
N VAL A 301 -3.00 17.72 -19.86
CA VAL A 301 -2.49 16.36 -19.59
C VAL A 301 -1.50 16.45 -18.43
N LEU A 302 -0.56 17.40 -18.50
CA LEU A 302 0.38 17.67 -17.42
C LEU A 302 -0.33 18.00 -16.10
N GLU A 303 -1.32 18.89 -16.14
CA GLU A 303 -2.13 19.26 -14.98
C GLU A 303 -2.78 18.05 -14.33
N LYS A 304 -3.35 17.12 -15.12
CA LYS A 304 -4.03 15.93 -14.59
C LYS A 304 -3.08 14.90 -13.99
N ILE A 305 -1.90 14.70 -14.58
CA ILE A 305 -0.85 13.86 -13.97
C ILE A 305 -0.47 14.44 -12.60
N THR A 306 -0.14 15.73 -12.55
CA THR A 306 0.29 16.39 -11.31
C THR A 306 -0.85 16.46 -10.29
N GLU A 307 -2.08 16.76 -10.69
CA GLU A 307 -3.24 16.79 -9.80
C GLU A 307 -3.50 15.41 -9.18
N GLY A 308 -3.50 14.35 -9.99
CA GLY A 308 -3.73 12.99 -9.49
C GLY A 308 -2.65 12.57 -8.52
N TYR A 309 -1.39 12.83 -8.86
CA TYR A 309 -0.24 12.46 -8.04
C TYR A 309 -0.17 13.25 -6.72
N ALA A 310 -0.35 14.57 -6.78
CA ALA A 310 -0.20 15.46 -5.62
C ALA A 310 -1.27 15.26 -4.53
N ARG A 311 -2.33 14.49 -4.79
CA ARG A 311 -3.26 14.05 -3.73
C ARG A 311 -2.58 13.14 -2.70
N TRP A 312 -1.43 12.56 -3.06
CA TRP A 312 -0.70 11.56 -2.27
C TRP A 312 0.73 11.98 -1.94
N ALA A 313 1.22 13.09 -2.48
CA ALA A 313 2.56 13.62 -2.24
C ALA A 313 2.59 14.45 -0.95
#